data_AF-A0A2V9NV67-F1
#
_entry.id   AF-A0A2V9NV67-F1
#
_cell.length_a   1.000
_cell.length_b   1.000
_cell.length_c   1.000
_cell.angle_alpha   90.00
_cell.angle_beta   90.00
_cell.angle_gamma   90.00
#
_symmetry.space_group_name_H-M   'P 1'
#
loop_
_entity.id
_entity.type
_entity.pdbx_description
1 polymer ?
#
loop_
_entity_poly.entity_id
_entity_poly.type
_entity_poly.pdbx_seq_one_letter_code
_entity_poly.pdbx_strand_id
1 'polypeptide(L)'
;SFDRNLHHRKPASKLVNAWHAHVPAILGRESAYRALRRSSLDYIEASSFVEAKAAVEMLKRDSGLRRDMAENGRRRAPETNVETLTAQWREFFTEVALSSYERLLQRGPVWRAAFFGKRYAAIRWQGLKARVLR
;
A
#
# COMPACT_ATOMS: atom_id res chain seq x y z
N SER A 1 -16.48 4.05 -3.32
CA SER A 1 -17.30 3.08 -4.05
C SER A 1 -17.50 1.89 -3.15
N PHE A 2 -18.76 1.53 -2.88
CA PHE A 2 -19.12 0.34 -2.10
C PHE A 2 -19.30 -0.88 -3.00
N ASP A 3 -18.75 -0.83 -4.22
CA ASP A 3 -18.66 -2.02 -5.04
C ASP A 3 -17.78 -3.04 -4.30
N ARG A 4 -18.27 -4.28 -4.14
CA ARG A 4 -17.55 -5.36 -3.46
C ARG A 4 -16.28 -5.81 -4.20
N ASN A 5 -15.87 -5.07 -5.22
CA ASN A 5 -14.71 -5.34 -6.04
C ASN A 5 -13.42 -5.00 -5.30
N LEU A 6 -12.45 -5.90 -5.40
CA LEU A 6 -11.10 -5.65 -4.93
C LEU A 6 -10.38 -4.67 -5.87
N HIS A 7 -10.10 -3.47 -5.37
CA HIS A 7 -9.27 -2.49 -6.07
C HIS A 7 -7.79 -2.80 -5.82
N HIS A 8 -7.11 -3.36 -6.82
CA HIS A 8 -5.70 -3.78 -6.71
C HIS A 8 -4.68 -2.73 -7.19
N ARG A 9 -5.16 -1.67 -7.84
CA ARG A 9 -4.30 -0.67 -8.50
C ARG A 9 -4.30 0.69 -7.80
N LYS A 10 -5.13 0.85 -6.77
CA LYS A 10 -5.23 2.12 -6.06
C LYS A 10 -4.11 2.20 -5.03
N PRO A 11 -3.36 3.33 -4.99
CA PRO A 11 -2.36 3.53 -3.96
C PRO A 11 -3.02 3.75 -2.61
N ALA A 12 -2.28 3.51 -1.53
CA ALA A 12 -2.76 3.69 -0.16
C ALA A 12 -2.79 5.17 0.29
N SER A 13 -2.78 6.13 -0.64
CA SER A 13 -2.58 7.57 -0.34
C SER A 13 -3.60 8.13 0.66
N LYS A 14 -4.84 7.64 0.68
CA LYS A 14 -5.84 8.08 1.67
C LYS A 14 -5.45 7.74 3.11
N LEU A 15 -4.88 6.55 3.32
CA LEU A 15 -4.43 6.11 4.63
C LEU A 15 -3.22 6.94 5.09
N VAL A 16 -2.25 7.11 4.19
CA VAL A 16 -1.06 7.92 4.45
C VAL A 16 -1.45 9.37 4.79
N ASN A 17 -2.33 9.99 4.00
CA ASN A 17 -2.79 11.35 4.27
C ASN A 17 -3.53 11.47 5.60
N ALA A 18 -4.31 10.46 6.00
CA ALA A 18 -4.99 10.46 7.29
C ALA A 18 -4.01 10.41 8.47
N TRP A 19 -2.91 9.64 8.35
CA TRP A 19 -1.86 9.60 9.37
C TRP A 19 -1.17 10.95 9.54
N HIS A 20 -0.81 11.61 8.44
CA HIS A 20 -0.21 12.95 8.46
C HIS A 20 -1.18 14.03 8.96
N ALA A 21 -2.48 13.88 8.69
CA ALA A 21 -3.52 14.78 9.20
C ALA A 21 -3.95 14.46 10.65
N HIS A 22 -3.42 13.39 11.24
CA HIS A 22 -3.77 12.93 12.60
C HIS A 22 -5.26 12.67 12.80
N VAL A 23 -5.92 12.09 11.78
CA VAL A 23 -7.35 11.75 11.82
C VAL A 23 -7.55 10.24 11.67
N PRO A 24 -8.53 9.63 12.36
CA PRO A 24 -8.90 8.25 12.11
C PRO A 24 -9.37 8.05 10.67
N ALA A 25 -8.93 6.96 10.04
CA ALA A 25 -9.32 6.61 8.69
C ALA A 25 -10.41 5.51 8.69
N ILE A 26 -11.45 5.70 7.88
CA ILE A 26 -12.44 4.68 7.52
C ILE A 26 -12.29 4.43 6.02
N LEU A 27 -11.88 3.22 5.64
CA LEU A 27 -11.45 2.92 4.27
C LEU A 27 -12.09 1.62 3.75
N GLY A 28 -12.12 1.49 2.42
CA GLY A 28 -12.57 0.26 1.77
C GLY A 28 -11.61 -0.91 1.92
N ARG A 29 -12.03 -2.09 1.48
CA ARG A 29 -11.21 -3.33 1.47
C ARG A 29 -10.23 -3.36 0.30
N GLU A 30 -9.37 -2.35 0.22
CA GLU A 30 -8.36 -2.24 -0.85
C GLU A 30 -7.05 -2.91 -0.43
N SER A 31 -6.41 -3.63 -1.37
CA SER A 31 -5.17 -4.38 -1.09
C SER A 31 -4.03 -3.49 -0.58
N ALA A 32 -3.95 -2.25 -1.05
CA ALA A 32 -2.91 -1.32 -0.65
C ALA A 32 -3.05 -0.89 0.82
N TYR A 33 -4.26 -0.66 1.33
CA TYR A 33 -4.46 -0.35 2.76
C TYR A 33 -4.11 -1.54 3.64
N ARG A 34 -4.50 -2.74 3.23
CA ARG A 34 -4.20 -3.98 3.96
C ARG A 34 -2.70 -4.27 4.02
N ALA A 35 -1.97 -4.02 2.94
CA ALA A 35 -0.52 -4.19 2.91
C ALA A 35 0.21 -3.27 3.90
N LEU A 36 -0.36 -2.10 4.21
CA LEU A 36 0.21 -1.15 5.19
C LEU A 36 -0.30 -1.35 6.62
N ARG A 37 -1.32 -2.18 6.82
CA ARG A 37 -1.94 -2.44 8.12
C ARG A 37 -0.99 -3.23 9.02
N ARG A 38 -0.76 -2.72 10.22
CA ARG A 38 -0.04 -3.37 11.32
C ARG A 38 -0.93 -3.61 12.53
N SER A 39 -1.97 -2.81 12.72
CA SER A 39 -2.90 -2.93 13.84
C SER A 39 -4.35 -2.55 13.48
N SER A 40 -5.26 -2.75 14.44
CA SER A 40 -6.64 -2.23 14.34
C SER A 40 -6.72 -0.70 14.43
N LEU A 41 -5.68 -0.03 14.95
CA LEU A 41 -5.64 1.43 15.11
C LEU A 41 -5.21 2.17 13.83
N ASP A 42 -4.77 1.45 12.79
CA ASP A 42 -4.35 2.09 11.54
C ASP A 42 -5.53 2.65 10.74
N TYR A 43 -6.62 1.87 10.64
CA TYR A 43 -7.87 2.27 9.99
C TYR A 43 -8.99 1.25 10.27
N ILE A 44 -10.22 1.69 10.07
CA ILE A 44 -11.43 0.85 10.10
C ILE A 44 -11.79 0.46 8.66
N GLU A 45 -11.99 -0.83 8.39
CA GLU A 45 -12.53 -1.29 7.11
C GLU A 45 -14.05 -1.15 7.08
N ALA A 46 -14.58 -0.50 6.05
CA ALA A 46 -16.00 -0.43 5.76
C ALA A 46 -16.27 -0.80 4.29
N SER A 47 -17.22 -1.71 4.08
CA SER A 47 -17.62 -2.25 2.77
C SER A 47 -18.99 -1.78 2.30
N SER A 48 -19.73 -1.09 3.17
CA SER A 48 -21.06 -0.54 2.87
C SER A 48 -21.25 0.83 3.52
N PHE A 49 -22.27 1.56 3.06
CA PHE A 49 -22.68 2.81 3.69
C PHE A 49 -23.08 2.60 5.16
N VAL A 50 -23.79 1.51 5.46
CA VAL A 50 -24.23 1.17 6.82
C VAL A 50 -23.02 0.96 7.74
N GLU A 51 -22.01 0.21 7.29
CA GLU A 51 -20.76 0.01 8.04
C GLU A 51 -19.98 1.30 8.22
N ALA A 52 -19.88 2.14 7.17
CA ALA A 52 -19.20 3.42 7.25
C ALA A 52 -19.89 4.36 8.26
N LYS A 53 -21.22 4.44 8.23
CA LYS A 53 -22.02 5.21 9.20
C LYS A 53 -21.82 4.68 10.63
N ALA A 54 -21.86 3.36 10.82
CA ALA A 54 -21.64 2.75 12.12
C ALA A 54 -20.23 3.06 12.69
N ALA A 55 -19.21 3.03 11.84
CA ALA A 55 -17.85 3.39 12.22
C ALA A 55 -17.73 4.88 12.64
N VAL A 56 -18.40 5.79 11.94
CA VAL A 56 -18.47 7.21 12.33
C VAL A 56 -19.16 7.37 13.69
N GLU A 57 -20.32 6.74 13.89
CA GLU A 57 -21.04 6.80 15.17
C GLU A 57 -20.22 6.21 16.32
N MET A 58 -19.47 5.13 16.08
CA MET A 58 -18.54 4.55 17.06
C MET A 58 -17.45 5.55 17.46
N LEU A 59 -16.76 6.16 16.50
CA LEU A 59 -15.71 7.16 16.76
C LEU A 59 -16.24 8.44 17.45
N LYS A 60 -17.51 8.77 17.22
CA LYS A 60 -18.18 9.88 17.89
C LYS A 60 -18.46 9.56 19.36
N ARG A 61 -18.90 8.33 19.66
CA ARG A 61 -19.22 7.89 21.03
C ARG A 61 -17.98 7.58 21.85
N ASP A 62 -16.98 6.96 21.24
CA ASP A 62 -15.73 6.56 21.90
C ASP A 62 -14.61 7.56 21.56
N SER A 63 -14.45 8.56 22.42
CA SER A 63 -13.39 9.55 22.31
C SER A 63 -11.99 8.96 22.58
N GLY A 64 -11.91 7.87 23.36
CA GLY A 64 -10.67 7.15 23.64
C GLY A 64 -10.13 6.49 22.39
N LEU A 65 -10.94 5.66 21.73
CA LEU A 65 -10.60 5.02 20.46
C LEU A 65 -10.19 6.05 19.40
N ARG A 66 -10.97 7.13 19.26
CA ARG A 66 -10.66 8.20 18.29
C ARG A 66 -9.29 8.82 18.56
N ARG A 67 -8.96 9.13 19.82
CA ARG A 67 -7.65 9.68 20.21
C ARG A 67 -6.54 8.66 19.94
N ASP A 68 -6.74 7.40 20.31
CA ASP A 68 -5.73 6.36 20.19
C ASP A 68 -5.41 6.05 18.71
N MET A 69 -6.42 6.09 17.83
CA MET A 69 -6.22 6.02 16.38
C MET A 69 -5.45 7.23 15.82
N ALA A 70 -5.79 8.45 16.23
CA ALA A 70 -5.09 9.66 15.80
C ALA A 70 -3.61 9.66 16.24
N GLU A 71 -3.35 9.25 17.48
CA GLU A 71 -2.02 9.06 18.03
C GLU A 71 -1.25 7.97 17.27
N ASN A 72 -1.87 6.82 16.97
CA ASN A 72 -1.26 5.80 16.14
C ASN A 72 -0.88 6.36 14.76
N GLY A 73 -1.79 7.10 14.11
CA GLY A 73 -1.50 7.78 12.84
C GLY A 73 -0.29 8.71 12.93
N ARG A 74 -0.18 9.51 13.99
CA ARG A 74 1.00 10.36 14.23
C ARG A 74 2.30 9.55 14.36
N ARG A 75 2.27 8.38 15.00
CA ARG A 75 3.46 7.50 15.08
C ARG A 75 3.82 6.87 13.74
N ARG A 76 2.82 6.57 12.89
CA ARG A 76 3.02 6.00 11.55
C ARG A 76 3.47 7.03 10.51
N ALA A 77 3.05 8.29 10.64
CA ALA A 77 3.31 9.35 9.65
C ALA A 77 4.79 9.49 9.22
N PRO A 78 5.79 9.45 10.13
CA PRO A 78 7.20 9.53 9.76
C PRO A 78 7.67 8.46 8.78
N GLU A 79 7.03 7.28 8.73
CA GLU A 79 7.38 6.20 7.78
C GLU A 79 7.22 6.61 6.32
N THR A 80 6.46 7.69 6.07
CA THR A 80 6.08 8.16 4.73
C THR A 80 6.31 9.65 4.55
N ASN A 81 7.12 10.28 5.41
CA ASN A 81 7.52 11.68 5.22
C ASN A 81 8.56 11.79 4.08
N VAL A 82 8.77 13.01 3.61
CA VAL A 82 9.62 13.28 2.44
C VAL A 82 11.05 12.83 2.69
N GLU A 83 11.56 13.06 3.89
CA GLU A 83 12.94 12.73 4.29
C GLU A 83 13.16 11.22 4.28
N THR A 84 12.25 10.45 4.90
CA THR A 84 12.33 8.99 4.95
C THR A 84 12.19 8.38 3.57
N LEU A 85 11.21 8.84 2.77
CA LEU A 85 11.04 8.33 1.41
C LEU A 85 12.25 8.65 0.53
N THR A 86 12.81 9.85 0.65
CA THR A 86 14.01 10.26 -0.10
C THR A 86 15.22 9.41 0.29
N ALA A 87 15.41 9.16 1.59
CA ALA A 87 16.48 8.29 2.08
C ALA A 87 16.36 6.87 1.54
N GLN A 88 15.15 6.29 1.57
CA GLN A 88 14.86 4.96 1.03
C GLN A 88 15.12 4.87 -0.48
N TRP A 89 14.69 5.89 -1.24
CA TRP A 89 14.97 5.94 -2.68
C TRP A 89 16.46 6.04 -2.97
N ARG A 90 17.18 6.89 -2.23
CA ARG A 90 18.63 7.03 -2.37
C ARG A 90 19.33 5.70 -2.13
N GLU A 91 19.03 5.04 -1.01
CA GLU A 91 19.56 3.72 -0.66
C GLU A 91 19.23 2.68 -1.73
N PHE A 92 17.98 2.62 -2.19
CA PHE A 92 17.60 1.72 -3.27
C PHE A 92 18.42 1.95 -4.54
N PHE A 93 18.61 3.21 -4.94
CA PHE A 93 19.39 3.51 -6.14
C PHE A 93 20.87 3.14 -5.97
N THR A 94 21.50 3.51 -4.86
CA THR A 94 22.93 3.27 -4.65
C THR A 94 23.24 1.80 -4.40
N GLU A 95 22.46 1.12 -3.56
CA GLU A 95 22.78 -0.23 -3.11
C GLU A 95 22.24 -1.31 -4.04
N VAL A 96 21.09 -1.08 -4.67
CA VAL A 96 20.36 -2.12 -5.39
C VAL A 96 20.29 -1.84 -6.89
N ALA A 97 19.71 -0.70 -7.27
CA ALA A 97 19.29 -0.46 -8.64
C ALA A 97 20.48 -0.28 -9.59
N LEU A 98 21.42 0.60 -9.25
CA LEU A 98 22.58 0.91 -10.10
C LEU A 98 23.48 -0.32 -10.26
N SER A 99 23.87 -0.95 -9.16
CA SER A 99 24.66 -2.19 -9.17
C SER A 99 24.00 -3.32 -9.98
N SER A 100 22.67 -3.46 -9.88
CA SER A 100 21.93 -4.46 -10.68
C SER A 100 21.86 -4.10 -12.15
N TYR A 101 21.76 -2.81 -12.46
CA TYR A 101 21.74 -2.30 -13.82
C TYR A 101 23.11 -2.46 -14.52
N GLU A 102 24.20 -2.16 -13.85
CA GLU A 102 25.56 -2.38 -14.38
C GLU A 102 25.82 -3.86 -14.67
N ARG A 103 25.46 -4.75 -13.74
CA ARG A 103 25.53 -6.21 -13.97
C ARG A 103 24.69 -6.63 -15.17
N LEU A 104 23.56 -5.99 -15.42
CA LEU A 104 22.71 -6.27 -16.58
C LEU A 104 23.40 -5.82 -17.88
N LEU A 105 24.07 -4.66 -17.89
CA LEU A 105 24.78 -4.16 -19.06
C LEU A 105 25.96 -5.05 -19.47
N GLN A 106 26.63 -5.69 -18.50
CA GLN A 106 27.69 -6.67 -18.76
C GLN A 106 27.17 -7.98 -19.40
N ARG A 107 25.85 -8.18 -19.52
CA ARG A 107 25.27 -9.38 -20.12
C ARG A 107 25.00 -9.20 -21.62
N GLY A 108 25.27 -10.27 -22.37
CA GLY A 108 24.98 -10.33 -23.80
C GLY A 108 23.49 -10.13 -24.13
N PRO A 109 23.16 -9.63 -25.34
CA PRO A 109 21.79 -9.34 -25.75
C PRO A 109 20.82 -10.53 -25.61
N VAL A 110 21.27 -11.74 -25.95
CA VAL A 110 20.48 -12.97 -25.86
C VAL A 110 20.08 -13.27 -24.42
N TRP A 111 21.01 -13.13 -23.48
CA TRP A 111 20.72 -13.35 -22.06
C TRP A 111 19.68 -12.35 -21.55
N ARG A 112 19.82 -11.06 -21.92
CA ARG A 112 18.87 -10.01 -21.53
C ARG A 112 17.47 -10.28 -22.08
N ALA A 113 17.37 -10.65 -23.36
CA ALA A 113 16.09 -10.99 -23.99
C ALA A 113 15.42 -12.19 -23.29
N ALA A 114 16.18 -13.25 -23.00
CA ALA A 114 15.66 -14.40 -22.28
C ALA A 114 15.22 -14.05 -20.84
N PHE A 115 16.00 -13.23 -20.13
CA PHE A 115 15.66 -12.77 -18.78
C PHE A 115 14.34 -12.00 -18.75
N PHE A 116 14.20 -10.97 -19.60
CA PHE A 116 12.97 -10.18 -19.66
C PHE A 116 11.79 -10.98 -20.21
N GLY A 117 12.00 -11.86 -21.19
CA GLY A 117 10.96 -12.74 -21.73
C GLY A 117 10.38 -13.67 -20.65
N LYS A 118 11.25 -14.30 -19.84
CA LYS A 118 10.80 -15.13 -18.70
C LYS A 118 10.00 -14.32 -17.68
N ARG A 119 10.47 -13.12 -17.31
CA ARG A 119 9.76 -12.25 -16.35
C ARG A 119 8.42 -11.79 -16.88
N TYR A 120 8.36 -11.40 -18.15
CA TYR A 120 7.12 -11.00 -18.81
C TYR A 120 6.09 -12.14 -18.80
N ALA A 121 6.51 -13.35 -19.20
CA ALA A 121 5.66 -14.54 -19.16
C ALA A 121 5.14 -14.82 -17.74
N ALA A 122 5.98 -14.70 -16.72
CA ALA A 122 5.59 -14.89 -15.32
C ALA A 122 4.53 -13.88 -14.86
N ILE A 123 4.70 -12.59 -15.19
CA ILE A 123 3.71 -11.54 -14.85
C ILE A 123 2.38 -11.81 -15.57
N ARG A 124 2.43 -12.18 -16.86
CA ARG A 124 1.23 -12.54 -17.64
C ARG A 124 0.52 -13.76 -17.05
N TRP A 125 1.26 -14.78 -16.63
CA TRP A 125 0.73 -15.96 -15.98
C TRP A 125 0.07 -15.64 -14.64
N GLN A 126 0.72 -14.85 -13.78
CA GLN A 126 0.13 -14.39 -12.51
C GLN A 126 -1.16 -13.60 -12.75
N GLY A 127 -1.17 -12.73 -13.76
CA GLY A 127 -2.37 -11.97 -14.14
C GLY A 127 -3.52 -12.86 -14.64
N LEU A 128 -3.23 -13.90 -15.43
CA LEU A 128 -4.20 -14.90 -15.88
C LEU A 128 -4.73 -15.73 -14.72
N LYS A 129 -3.85 -16.26 -13.87
CA LYS A 129 -4.21 -17.03 -12.67
C LYS A 129 -5.11 -16.24 -11.74
N ALA A 130 -4.82 -14.96 -11.51
CA ALA A 130 -5.64 -14.06 -10.69
C ALA A 130 -7.01 -13.70 -11.31
N ARG A 131 -7.22 -13.97 -12.60
CA ARG A 131 -8.52 -13.80 -13.28
C ARG A 131 -9.34 -15.09 -13.31
N VAL A 132 -8.68 -16.25 -13.44
CA VAL A 132 -9.34 -17.56 -13.47
C VAL A 132 -9.74 -18.04 -12.07
N LEU A 133 -8.97 -17.69 -11.03
CA LEU A 133 -9.26 -18.04 -9.63
C LEU A 133 -10.12 -16.99 -8.89
N ARG A 134 -10.84 -16.14 -9.62
CA ARG A 134 -11.76 -15.15 -9.05
C ARG A 134 -13.20 -15.61 -9.15
#